data_AF-A0A833ZT94-F1
#
_entry.id   AF-A0A833ZT94-F1
#
_cell.length_a   1.000
_cell.length_b   1.000
_cell.length_c   1.000
_cell.angle_alpha   90.00
_cell.angle_beta   90.00
_cell.angle_gamma   90.00
#
_symmetry.space_group_name_H-M   'P 1'
#
loop_
_entity.id
_entity.type
_entity.pdbx_description
1 polymer ?
#
loop_
_entity_poly.entity_id
_entity_poly.type
_entity_poly.pdbx_seq_one_letter_code
_entity_poly.pdbx_strand_id
1 'polypeptide(L)'
;MLLEELCQYYRTFVPIPVWFRYLISYGEFGNITRRSLGILLALLYLILKLLDFFGHLRSFRRVLRIFFTRPSYGVAASKRQCSDVDDICSICQAEFQKPVLLICQHIFCEECITLWFNREKTCPLCRTVISDHIHKWKDGATSSHLQIY
;
A
#
# COMPACT_ATOMS: atom_id res chain seq x y z
N MET A 1 2.48 -5.54 -4.81
CA MET A 1 1.24 -5.37 -4.01
C MET A 1 0.80 -6.67 -3.35
N LEU A 2 0.05 -7.58 -4.00
CA LEU A 2 -0.43 -8.80 -3.32
C LEU A 2 0.70 -9.75 -2.88
N LEU A 3 1.69 -9.98 -3.74
CA LEU A 3 2.82 -10.85 -3.41
C LEU A 3 3.66 -10.31 -2.24
N GLU A 4 3.91 -9.00 -2.21
CA GLU A 4 4.67 -8.34 -1.13
C GLU A 4 3.91 -8.43 0.19
N GLU A 5 2.61 -8.13 0.20
CA GLU A 5 1.77 -8.29 1.39
C GLU A 5 1.76 -9.74 1.87
N LEU A 6 1.58 -10.70 0.97
CA LEU A 6 1.64 -12.13 1.30
C LEU A 6 2.99 -12.54 1.90
N CYS A 7 4.10 -11.99 1.38
CA CYS A 7 5.44 -12.23 1.92
C CYS A 7 5.62 -11.62 3.31
N GLN A 8 5.08 -10.42 3.58
CA GLN A 8 5.07 -9.83 4.92
C GLN A 8 4.25 -10.67 5.89
N TYR A 9 3.03 -11.08 5.49
CA TYR A 9 2.20 -11.99 6.26
C TYR A 9 2.96 -13.28 6.57
N TYR A 10 3.61 -13.89 5.59
CA TYR A 10 4.40 -15.10 5.81
C TYR A 10 5.52 -14.89 6.84
N ARG A 11 6.33 -13.82 6.70
CA ARG A 11 7.43 -13.50 7.65
C ARG A 11 6.92 -13.21 9.05
N THR A 12 5.74 -12.59 9.19
CA THR A 12 5.16 -12.25 10.49
C THR A 12 4.56 -13.47 11.20
N PHE A 13 3.94 -14.40 10.45
CA PHE A 13 3.18 -15.53 10.98
C PHE A 13 4.00 -16.78 11.26
N VAL A 14 4.96 -17.12 10.39
CA VAL A 14 5.75 -18.36 10.51
C VAL A 14 6.51 -18.48 11.84
N PRO A 15 7.11 -17.39 12.40
CA PRO A 15 7.80 -17.48 13.69
C PRO A 15 6.86 -17.60 14.90
N ILE A 16 5.56 -17.30 14.77
CA ILE A 16 4.59 -17.27 15.87
C ILE A 16 4.54 -18.60 16.65
N PRO A 17 4.27 -19.74 16.01
CA PRO A 17 4.19 -21.02 16.73
C PRO A 17 5.53 -21.43 17.35
N VAL A 18 6.66 -21.06 16.74
CA VAL A 18 8.01 -21.40 17.23
C VAL A 18 8.32 -20.64 18.52
N TRP A 19 8.13 -19.32 18.54
CA TRP A 19 8.37 -18.49 19.72
C TRP A 19 7.37 -18.77 20.84
N PHE A 20 6.09 -19.00 20.51
CA PHE A 20 5.10 -19.37 21.51
C PHE A 20 5.47 -20.69 22.21
N ARG A 21 5.87 -21.71 21.45
CA ARG A 21 6.31 -23.00 22.01
C ARG A 21 7.57 -22.85 22.85
N TYR A 22 8.53 -22.03 22.40
CA TYR A 22 9.75 -21.74 23.16
C TYR A 22 9.45 -21.08 24.52
N LEU A 23 8.60 -20.04 24.53
CA LEU A 23 8.25 -19.29 25.76
C LEU A 23 7.48 -20.14 26.78
N ILE A 24 6.56 -21.00 26.31
CA ILE A 24 5.82 -21.93 27.19
C ILE A 24 6.75 -23.03 27.71
N SER A 25 7.57 -23.64 26.84
CA SER A 25 8.47 -24.73 27.20
C SER A 25 9.57 -24.30 28.17
N TYR A 26 10.08 -23.06 28.05
CA TYR A 26 11.05 -22.49 29.00
C TYR A 26 10.50 -22.38 30.43
N GLY A 27 9.18 -22.25 30.57
CA GLY A 27 8.50 -22.19 31.86
C GLY A 27 8.28 -23.55 32.54
N GLU A 28 8.32 -24.66 31.79
CA GLU A 28 8.03 -25.99 32.34
C GLU A 28 9.18 -26.59 33.17
N PHE A 29 10.43 -26.24 32.87
CA PHE A 29 11.62 -26.80 33.53
C PHE A 29 12.08 -26.01 34.77
N GLY A 30 11.26 -25.10 35.31
CA GLY A 30 11.65 -24.20 36.39
C GLY A 30 10.70 -24.14 37.59
N ASN A 31 11.15 -23.46 38.66
CA ASN A 31 10.35 -23.14 39.84
C ASN A 31 9.05 -22.39 39.44
N ILE A 32 8.07 -22.36 40.35
CA ILE A 32 6.75 -21.69 40.15
C ILE A 32 6.89 -20.26 39.59
N THR A 33 7.91 -19.50 40.03
CA THR A 33 8.22 -18.15 39.55
C THR A 33 8.68 -18.10 38.09
N ARG A 34 9.42 -19.12 37.62
CA ARG A 34 9.85 -19.23 36.22
C ARG A 34 8.70 -19.64 35.31
N ARG A 35 7.80 -20.49 35.82
CA ARG A 35 6.57 -20.90 35.13
C ARG A 35 5.61 -19.73 34.93
N SER A 36 5.37 -18.93 35.97
CA SER A 36 4.54 -17.73 35.87
C SER A 36 5.12 -16.68 34.92
N LEU A 37 6.45 -16.49 34.95
CA LEU A 37 7.15 -15.59 34.02
C LEU A 37 7.02 -16.06 32.56
N GLY A 38 7.20 -17.36 32.28
CA GLY A 38 7.04 -17.92 30.93
C GLY A 38 5.64 -17.71 30.35
N ILE A 39 4.60 -17.93 31.17
CA ILE A 39 3.21 -17.67 30.80
C ILE A 39 2.98 -16.18 30.52
N LEU A 40 3.48 -15.28 31.39
CA LEU A 40 3.34 -13.84 31.21
C LEU A 40 3.99 -13.36 29.90
N LEU A 41 5.20 -13.82 29.61
CA LEU A 41 5.91 -13.48 28.37
C LEU A 41 5.21 -14.03 27.13
N ALA A 42 4.67 -15.25 27.19
CA ALA A 42 3.87 -15.83 26.10
C ALA A 42 2.60 -15.01 25.83
N LEU A 43 1.88 -14.60 26.88
CA LEU A 43 0.69 -13.74 26.76
C LEU A 43 1.05 -12.37 26.18
N LEU A 44 2.10 -11.72 26.68
CA LEU A 44 2.59 -10.45 26.16
C LEU A 44 2.98 -10.56 24.67
N TYR A 45 3.69 -11.62 24.29
CA TYR A 45 4.05 -11.91 22.90
C TYR A 45 2.82 -12.05 22.00
N LEU A 46 1.81 -12.81 22.45
CA LEU A 46 0.55 -12.96 21.71
C LEU A 46 -0.19 -11.63 21.56
N ILE A 47 -0.25 -10.80 22.61
CA ILE A 47 -0.89 -9.49 22.55
C ILE A 47 -0.19 -8.59 21.53
N LEU A 48 1.14 -8.49 21.58
CA LEU A 48 1.93 -7.70 20.62
C LEU A 48 1.70 -8.19 19.18
N LYS A 49 1.68 -9.51 18.95
CA LYS A 49 1.40 -10.10 17.63
C LYS A 49 -0.03 -9.89 17.14
N LEU A 50 -1.02 -9.90 18.03
CA LEU A 50 -2.40 -9.58 17.68
C LEU A 50 -2.52 -8.11 17.26
N LEU A 51 -1.92 -7.18 18.01
CA LEU A 51 -1.91 -5.75 17.65
C LEU A 51 -1.28 -5.51 16.26
N ASP A 52 -0.15 -6.17 16.00
CA ASP A 52 0.53 -6.14 14.70
C ASP A 52 -0.37 -6.68 13.57
N PHE A 53 -1.00 -7.85 13.78
CA PHE A 53 -1.95 -8.43 12.83
C PHE A 53 -3.13 -7.49 12.53
N PHE A 54 -3.71 -6.85 13.55
CA PHE A 54 -4.80 -5.89 13.36
C PHE A 54 -4.35 -4.66 12.57
N GLY A 55 -3.13 -4.17 12.81
CA GLY A 55 -2.52 -3.09 12.03
C GLY A 55 -2.34 -3.45 10.55
N HIS A 56 -1.79 -4.64 10.29
CA HIS A 56 -1.65 -5.18 8.94
C HIS A 56 -3.01 -5.40 8.27
N LEU A 57 -3.99 -5.97 8.97
CA LEU A 57 -5.34 -6.19 8.43
C LEU A 57 -6.03 -4.88 8.05
N ARG A 58 -5.86 -3.81 8.84
CA ARG A 58 -6.39 -2.47 8.51
C ARG A 58 -5.75 -1.92 7.24
N SER A 59 -4.43 -2.09 7.11
CA SER A 59 -3.66 -1.67 5.92
C SER A 59 -4.08 -2.46 4.69
N PHE A 60 -4.18 -3.78 4.81
CA PHE A 60 -4.63 -4.68 3.75
C PHE A 60 -6.05 -4.33 3.30
N ARG A 61 -6.99 -4.12 4.23
CA ARG A 61 -8.36 -3.67 3.90
C ARG A 61 -8.38 -2.32 3.19
N ARG A 62 -7.49 -1.38 3.56
CA ARG A 62 -7.35 -0.09 2.87
C ARG A 62 -6.83 -0.29 1.44
N VAL A 63 -5.80 -1.11 1.25
CA VAL A 63 -5.23 -1.41 -0.07
C VAL A 63 -6.25 -2.14 -0.95
N LEU A 64 -6.95 -3.15 -0.42
CA LEU A 64 -8.05 -3.82 -1.13
C LEU A 64 -9.13 -2.82 -1.52
N ARG A 65 -9.55 -1.92 -0.62
CA ARG A 65 -10.53 -0.89 -0.96
C ARG A 65 -10.07 -0.05 -2.14
N ILE A 66 -8.82 0.42 -2.14
CA ILE A 66 -8.25 1.22 -3.24
C ILE A 66 -8.11 0.39 -4.53
N PHE A 67 -7.80 -0.89 -4.43
CA PHE A 67 -7.72 -1.76 -5.60
C PHE A 67 -9.10 -2.00 -6.23
N PHE A 68 -10.14 -2.19 -5.42
CA PHE A 68 -11.50 -2.38 -5.88
C PHE A 68 -12.20 -1.08 -6.28
N THR A 69 -11.83 0.05 -5.67
CA THR A 69 -12.28 1.38 -6.09
C THR A 69 -11.25 1.98 -7.01
N ARG A 70 -11.36 1.74 -8.33
CA ARG A 70 -10.47 2.38 -9.31
C ARG A 70 -10.48 3.90 -9.07
N PRO A 71 -9.37 4.51 -8.62
CA PRO A 71 -9.36 5.93 -8.32
C PRO A 71 -9.55 6.69 -9.63
N SER A 72 -10.65 7.45 -9.74
CA SER A 72 -10.85 8.37 -10.85
C SER A 72 -10.08 9.65 -10.52
N TYR A 73 -9.00 9.92 -11.24
CA TYR A 73 -8.17 11.11 -11.04
C TYR A 73 -8.76 12.39 -11.66
N GLY A 74 -9.90 12.26 -12.33
CA GLY A 74 -10.59 13.34 -13.02
C GLY A 74 -11.95 12.89 -13.54
N VAL A 75 -12.52 13.68 -14.44
CA VAL A 75 -13.77 13.38 -15.15
C VAL A 75 -13.48 12.99 -16.59
N ALA A 76 -14.34 12.19 -17.22
CA ALA A 76 -14.19 11.90 -18.65
C ALA A 76 -14.28 13.21 -19.45
N ALA A 77 -13.27 13.49 -20.29
CA ALA A 77 -13.26 14.70 -21.10
C ALA A 77 -14.25 14.59 -22.26
N SER A 78 -14.90 15.70 -22.61
CA SER A 78 -15.76 15.75 -23.79
C SER A 78 -14.91 15.80 -25.07
N LYS A 79 -15.48 15.35 -26.21
CA LYS A 79 -14.81 15.42 -27.52
C LYS A 79 -14.39 16.85 -27.90
N ARG A 80 -15.17 17.86 -27.51
CA ARG A 80 -14.85 19.28 -27.77
C ARG A 80 -13.60 19.74 -27.03
N GLN A 81 -13.43 19.27 -25.80
CA GLN A 81 -12.25 19.61 -24.99
C GLN A 81 -11.00 18.88 -25.50
N CYS A 82 -11.15 17.71 -26.12
CA CYS A 82 -10.02 16.99 -26.71
C CYS A 82 -9.56 17.66 -28.02
N SER A 83 -10.50 18.16 -28.83
CA SER A 83 -10.17 18.88 -30.06
C SER A 83 -9.45 20.22 -29.81
N ASP A 84 -9.66 20.84 -28.65
CA ASP A 84 -8.96 22.09 -28.26
C ASP A 84 -7.46 21.88 -27.96
N VAL A 85 -7.02 20.64 -27.78
CA VAL A 85 -5.61 20.25 -27.52
C VAL A 85 -5.09 19.26 -28.57
N ASP A 86 -5.51 19.46 -29.83
CA ASP A 86 -5.07 18.68 -31.00
C ASP A 86 -5.37 17.17 -30.92
N ASP A 87 -6.28 16.74 -30.04
CA ASP A 87 -6.64 15.33 -29.79
C ASP A 87 -5.44 14.41 -29.43
N ILE A 88 -4.29 14.98 -29.03
CA ILE A 88 -3.06 14.23 -28.73
C ILE A 88 -2.74 14.26 -27.23
N CYS A 89 -2.49 13.08 -26.66
CA CYS A 89 -2.02 12.95 -25.28
C CYS A 89 -0.54 13.30 -25.16
N SER A 90 -0.19 14.24 -24.27
CA SER A 90 1.19 14.68 -24.07
C SER A 90 2.12 13.63 -23.39
N ILE A 91 1.57 12.53 -22.86
CA ILE A 91 2.35 11.43 -22.27
C ILE A 91 2.72 10.38 -23.32
N CYS A 92 1.74 9.84 -24.05
CA CYS A 92 1.98 8.80 -25.06
C CYS A 92 2.19 9.34 -26.48
N GLN A 93 1.96 10.64 -26.70
CA GLN A 93 2.08 11.32 -28.00
C GLN A 93 1.20 10.69 -29.09
N ALA A 94 0.07 10.10 -28.68
CA ALA A 94 -0.90 9.46 -29.56
C ALA A 94 -2.32 9.99 -29.27
N GLU A 95 -3.28 9.63 -30.12
CA GLU A 95 -4.70 9.99 -29.95
C GLU A 95 -5.23 9.55 -28.58
N PHE A 96 -6.10 10.38 -27.98
CA PHE A 96 -6.64 10.10 -26.66
C PHE A 96 -7.45 8.79 -26.58
N GLN A 97 -6.91 7.80 -25.89
CA GLN A 97 -7.67 6.64 -25.42
C GLN A 97 -8.28 6.91 -24.04
N LYS A 98 -9.62 6.99 -23.96
CA LYS A 98 -10.38 7.32 -22.73
C LYS A 98 -9.83 8.59 -22.06
N PRO A 99 -10.05 9.76 -22.66
CA PRO A 99 -9.51 11.02 -22.16
C PRO A 99 -10.09 11.37 -20.79
N VAL A 100 -9.22 11.74 -19.86
CA VAL A 100 -9.55 12.18 -18.52
C VAL A 100 -9.09 13.62 -18.35
N LEU A 101 -10.02 14.49 -17.97
CA LEU A 101 -9.78 15.88 -17.61
C LEU A 101 -9.48 15.98 -16.12
N LEU A 102 -8.29 16.46 -15.79
CA LEU A 102 -7.87 16.72 -14.41
C LEU A 102 -8.47 18.03 -13.88
N ILE A 103 -8.46 18.21 -12.56
CA ILE A 103 -8.91 19.47 -11.90
C ILE A 103 -8.12 20.72 -12.36
N CYS A 104 -6.89 20.52 -12.82
CA CYS A 104 -6.05 21.57 -13.40
C CYS A 104 -6.33 21.83 -14.88
N GLN A 105 -7.41 21.27 -15.42
CA GLN A 105 -7.89 21.41 -16.81
C GLN A 105 -6.98 20.80 -17.89
N HIS A 106 -6.02 19.95 -17.52
CA HIS A 106 -5.22 19.20 -18.48
C HIS A 106 -5.82 17.82 -18.79
N ILE A 107 -5.69 17.38 -20.04
CA ILE A 107 -6.29 16.14 -20.56
C ILE A 107 -5.20 15.12 -20.88
N PHE A 108 -5.42 13.87 -20.46
CA PHE A 108 -4.53 12.75 -20.69
C PHE A 108 -5.34 11.46 -20.90
N CYS A 109 -4.73 10.41 -21.46
CA CYS A 109 -5.34 9.07 -21.42
C CYS A 109 -5.45 8.56 -19.98
N GLU A 110 -6.55 7.87 -19.66
CA GLU A 110 -6.78 7.24 -18.34
C GLU A 110 -5.59 6.38 -17.89
N GLU A 111 -5.05 5.55 -18.79
CA GLU A 111 -3.93 4.66 -18.47
C GLU A 111 -2.62 5.43 -18.28
N CYS A 112 -2.35 6.41 -19.15
CA CYS A 112 -1.14 7.24 -19.09
C CYS A 112 -1.06 8.00 -17.77
N ILE A 113 -2.15 8.64 -17.37
CA ILE A 113 -2.17 9.44 -16.15
C ILE A 113 -2.19 8.56 -14.90
N THR A 114 -2.80 7.38 -14.96
CA THR A 114 -2.72 6.38 -13.88
C THR A 114 -1.30 5.88 -13.66
N LEU A 115 -0.55 5.64 -14.74
CA LEU A 115 0.86 5.26 -14.67
C LEU A 115 1.73 6.37 -14.09
N TRP A 116 1.47 7.62 -14.48
CA TRP A 116 2.15 8.78 -13.93
C TRP A 116 1.91 8.93 -12.44
N PHE A 117 0.65 8.84 -11.99
CA PHE A 117 0.29 8.97 -10.58
C PHE A 117 0.79 7.83 -9.68
N ASN A 118 1.33 6.75 -10.26
CA ASN A 118 2.03 5.74 -9.49
C ASN A 118 3.41 6.21 -9.01
N ARG A 119 4.00 7.22 -9.64
CA ARG A 119 5.35 7.73 -9.34
C ARG A 119 5.33 9.15 -8.78
N GLU A 120 4.46 10.00 -9.30
CA GLU A 120 4.43 11.43 -9.02
C GLU A 120 3.00 11.87 -8.63
N LYS A 121 2.80 12.95 -7.87
CA LYS A 121 1.46 13.42 -7.44
C LYS A 121 0.90 14.55 -8.29
N THR A 122 1.76 15.08 -9.15
CA THR A 122 1.57 16.38 -9.78
C THR A 122 1.19 16.20 -11.25
N CYS A 123 0.49 17.16 -11.82
CA CYS A 123 0.20 17.16 -13.26
C CYS A 123 1.51 17.23 -14.06
N PRO A 124 1.70 16.38 -15.11
CA PRO A 124 2.89 16.43 -15.97
C PRO A 124 3.15 17.79 -16.61
N LEU A 125 2.11 18.59 -16.84
CA LEU A 125 2.18 19.87 -17.55
C LEU A 125 2.36 21.06 -16.59
N CYS A 126 1.50 21.19 -15.58
CA CYS A 126 1.50 22.37 -14.70
C CYS A 126 2.03 22.11 -13.28
N ARG A 127 2.39 20.87 -12.95
CA ARG A 127 2.84 20.44 -11.62
C ARG A 127 1.86 20.70 -10.47
N THR A 128 0.61 21.05 -10.76
CA THR A 128 -0.45 21.13 -9.74
C THR A 128 -0.62 19.77 -9.07
N VAL A 129 -0.71 19.73 -7.74
CA VAL A 129 -0.93 18.51 -6.98
C VAL A 129 -2.38 18.05 -7.21
N ILE A 130 -2.54 16.84 -7.77
CA ILE A 130 -3.85 16.27 -8.12
C ILE A 130 -4.29 15.21 -7.10
N SER A 131 -3.33 14.56 -6.45
CA SER A 131 -3.57 13.57 -5.38
C SER A 131 -2.71 13.86 -4.16
N ASP A 132 -3.34 13.93 -2.99
CA ASP A 132 -2.63 14.10 -1.70
C ASP A 132 -2.03 12.77 -1.17
N HIS A 133 -2.37 11.64 -1.78
CA HIS A 133 -1.92 10.32 -1.33
C HIS A 133 -0.84 9.75 -2.27
N ILE A 134 0.44 9.83 -1.86
CA ILE A 134 1.48 8.95 -2.40
C ILE A 134 1.26 7.61 -1.72
N HIS A 135 1.01 6.61 -2.54
CA HIS A 135 1.03 5.23 -2.13
C HIS A 135 2.49 4.81 -1.89
N LYS A 136 3.04 5.08 -0.69
CA LYS A 136 4.38 4.65 -0.19
C LYS A 136 4.62 3.12 -0.22
N TRP A 137 3.70 2.36 -0.80
CA TRP A 137 3.70 0.90 -0.86
C TRP A 137 4.09 0.39 -2.26
N LYS A 138 4.55 1.26 -3.17
CA LYS A 138 4.99 0.90 -4.53
C LYS A 138 6.51 1.03 -4.73
N ASP A 139 7.23 1.32 -3.67
CA ASP A 139 8.65 1.66 -3.63
C ASP A 139 9.55 0.42 -3.87
N GLY A 140 8.95 -0.77 -4.03
CA GLY A 140 9.66 -2.06 -4.12
C GLY A 140 10.30 -2.50 -2.79
N ALA A 141 10.10 -1.74 -1.72
CA ALA A 141 10.59 -2.05 -0.40
C ALA A 141 9.83 -3.25 0.19
N THR A 142 10.54 -4.34 0.45
CA THR A 142 10.00 -5.52 1.15
C THR A 142 10.20 -5.42 2.68
N SER A 143 10.40 -4.22 3.22
CA SER A 143 10.44 -3.95 4.66
C SER A 143 9.48 -2.84 5.05
N SER A 144 8.77 -3.03 6.16
CA SER A 144 7.91 -2.00 6.77
C SER A 144 8.69 -0.88 7.46
N HIS A 145 9.98 -1.10 7.73
CA HIS A 145 10.87 -0.15 8.38
C HIS A 145 11.91 0.42 7.42
N LEU A 146 12.27 1.69 7.67
CA LEU A 146 13.39 2.41 7.08
C LEU A 146 14.64 1.52 7.13
N GLN A 147 15.12 1.06 5.97
CA GLN A 147 16.45 0.46 5.87
C GLN A 147 17.46 1.59 6.01
N ILE A 148 17.95 1.80 7.24
CA ILE A 148 19.18 2.56 7.44
C ILE A 148 20.30 1.63 6.96
N TYR A 149 20.82 1.90 5.76
CA TYR A 149 22.13 1.43 5.35
C TYR A 149 23.20 2.19 6.11
#